data_AF-A0AA89W6K0-F1
#
_entry.id   AF-A0AA89W6K0-F1
#
_cell.length_a   1.000
_cell.length_b   1.000
_cell.length_c   1.000
_cell.angle_alpha   90.00
_cell.angle_beta   90.00
_cell.angle_gamma   90.00
#
_symmetry.space_group_name_H-M   'P 1'
#
loop_
_entity.id
_entity.type
_entity.pdbx_description
1 polymer ?
#
loop_
_entity_poly.entity_id
_entity_poly.type
_entity_poly.pdbx_seq_one_letter_code
_entity_poly.pdbx_strand_id
1 'polypeptide(L)'
;MKRFHVHLHVDDLNRSIGFYSQLFAAQPARVEGDYAKWMLEDPPVNFAISTRGNKPGIDHLGIQTDDAEELAVLKARAEAADMTLLDEGTTTCCYARSEKHWITDPQGVAWEHFHTLGNIPVFNEAAPAATSAAACCTPVRGKPVGVAVKPASSCC
;
A
#
# COMPACT_ATOMS: atom_id res chain seq x y z
N MET A 1 13.12 6.92 -9.13
CA MET A 1 13.61 6.52 -7.80
C MET A 1 12.44 5.89 -7.05
N LYS A 2 12.61 4.66 -6.57
CA LYS A 2 11.52 3.93 -5.91
C LYS A 2 11.35 4.41 -4.48
N ARG A 3 10.10 4.49 -4.04
CA ARG A 3 9.72 5.00 -2.72
C ARG A 3 8.98 3.93 -1.95
N PHE A 4 9.34 3.72 -0.68
CA PHE A 4 8.61 2.78 0.16
C PHE A 4 7.23 3.33 0.46
N HIS A 5 6.20 2.51 0.27
CA HIS A 5 4.83 2.85 0.60
C HIS A 5 4.36 2.06 1.81
N VAL A 6 3.64 2.73 2.69
CA VAL A 6 2.91 2.10 3.77
C VAL A 6 1.60 2.84 4.01
N HIS A 7 0.52 2.08 4.16
CA HIS A 7 -0.77 2.60 4.57
C HIS A 7 -1.18 2.01 5.92
N LEU A 8 -1.42 2.89 6.90
CA LEU A 8 -1.98 2.52 8.20
C LEU A 8 -3.46 2.86 8.28
N HIS A 9 -4.23 1.98 8.90
CA HIS A 9 -5.52 2.35 9.45
C HIS A 9 -5.34 2.97 10.85
N VAL A 10 -6.04 4.07 11.10
CA VAL A 10 -6.00 4.82 12.35
C VAL A 10 -7.42 5.11 12.86
N ASP A 11 -7.59 5.18 14.17
CA ASP A 11 -8.90 5.47 14.80
C ASP A 11 -9.30 6.96 14.67
N ASP A 12 -8.33 7.87 14.79
CA ASP A 12 -8.56 9.32 14.78
C ASP A 12 -7.56 9.98 13.82
N LEU A 13 -8.08 10.41 12.67
CA LEU A 13 -7.27 11.00 11.62
C LEU A 13 -6.56 12.28 12.09
N ASN A 14 -7.26 13.18 12.78
CA ASN A 14 -6.71 14.49 13.17
C ASN A 14 -5.61 14.33 14.21
N ARG A 15 -5.83 13.44 15.19
CA ARG A 15 -4.82 13.10 16.19
C ARG A 15 -3.58 12.49 15.51
N SER A 16 -3.78 11.58 14.56
CA SER A 16 -2.68 10.94 13.84
C SER A 16 -1.94 11.90 12.93
N ILE A 17 -2.62 12.83 12.24
CA ILE A 17 -1.97 13.89 11.46
C ILE A 17 -1.05 14.71 12.36
N GLY A 18 -1.55 15.18 13.51
CA GLY A 18 -0.74 15.94 14.46
C GLY A 18 0.50 15.20 14.96
N PHE A 19 0.38 13.89 15.20
CA PHE A 19 1.50 13.03 15.59
C PHE A 19 2.53 12.85 14.47
N TYR A 20 2.10 12.38 13.29
CA TYR A 20 3.00 12.08 12.17
C TYR A 20 3.65 13.34 11.59
N SER A 21 2.95 14.47 11.59
CA SER A 21 3.57 15.73 11.16
C SER A 21 4.71 16.18 12.06
N GLN A 22 4.63 15.91 13.37
CA GLN A 22 5.73 16.14 14.30
C GLN A 22 6.84 15.11 14.11
N LEU A 23 6.49 13.82 14.01
CA LEU A 23 7.45 12.74 13.84
C LEU A 23 8.31 12.91 12.57
N PHE A 24 7.69 13.30 11.47
CA PHE A 24 8.36 13.49 10.19
C PHE A 24 8.91 14.90 9.99
N ALA A 25 8.64 15.82 10.92
CA ALA A 25 8.90 17.24 10.75
C ALA A 25 8.39 17.79 9.39
N ALA A 26 7.24 17.27 8.92
CA ALA A 26 6.69 17.54 7.60
C ALA A 26 5.16 17.57 7.63
N GLN A 27 4.55 18.49 6.88
CA GLN A 27 3.10 18.49 6.68
C GLN A 27 2.69 17.45 5.64
N PRO A 28 1.48 16.87 5.74
CA PRO A 28 0.98 15.97 4.72
C PRO A 28 0.90 16.68 3.36
N ALA A 29 1.32 16.00 2.30
CA ALA A 29 1.17 16.43 0.92
C ALA A 29 -0.30 16.40 0.45
N ARG A 30 -1.15 15.63 1.14
CA ARG A 30 -2.59 15.58 0.90
C ARG A 30 -3.35 15.29 2.19
N VAL A 31 -4.47 15.99 2.38
CA VAL A 31 -5.42 15.76 3.47
C VAL A 31 -6.83 15.75 2.88
N GLU A 32 -7.61 14.75 3.27
CA GLU A 32 -9.03 14.58 2.98
C GLU A 32 -9.76 14.25 4.29
N GLY A 33 -11.09 14.18 4.28
CA GLY A 33 -11.88 13.95 5.50
C GLY A 33 -11.58 12.64 6.23
N ASP A 34 -11.03 11.64 5.54
CA ASP A 34 -10.77 10.29 6.04
C ASP A 34 -9.38 9.75 5.66
N TYR A 35 -8.51 10.59 5.08
CA TYR A 35 -7.23 10.20 4.51
C TYR A 35 -6.18 11.31 4.64
N ALA A 36 -4.94 10.94 4.94
CA ALA A 36 -3.80 11.85 4.82
C ALA A 36 -2.58 11.12 4.27
N LYS A 37 -1.74 11.83 3.51
CA LYS A 37 -0.53 11.30 2.88
C LYS A 37 0.66 12.25 3.04
N TRP A 38 1.83 11.70 3.32
CA TRP A 38 3.13 12.36 3.30
C TRP A 38 4.00 11.79 2.18
N MET A 39 4.79 12.67 1.56
CA MET A 39 5.84 12.32 0.60
C MET A 39 7.16 12.82 1.18
N LEU A 40 7.89 11.96 1.89
CA LEU A 40 9.12 12.32 2.63
C LEU A 40 10.34 12.06 1.75
N GLU A 41 11.32 12.95 1.65
CA GLU A 41 12.45 12.74 0.74
C GLU A 41 13.62 11.94 1.32
N ASP A 42 13.88 12.06 2.63
CA ASP A 42 14.98 11.35 3.31
C ASP A 42 14.52 10.76 4.65
N PRO A 43 14.28 9.43 4.74
CA PRO A 43 14.28 8.48 3.63
C PRO A 43 13.07 8.67 2.71
N PRO A 44 13.14 8.18 1.45
CA PRO A 44 12.04 8.26 0.50
C PRO A 44 10.85 7.39 0.93
N VAL A 45 9.81 8.02 1.48
CA VAL A 45 8.59 7.32 1.95
C VAL A 45 7.32 7.99 1.45
N ASN A 46 6.38 7.19 0.93
CA ASN A 46 4.99 7.54 0.72
C ASN A 46 4.20 6.93 1.90
N PHE A 47 3.92 7.77 2.89
CA PHE A 47 3.25 7.34 4.12
C PHE A 47 1.78 7.78 4.06
N ALA A 48 0.85 6.85 4.17
CA ALA A 48 -0.57 7.13 4.16
C ALA A 48 -1.26 6.64 5.43
N ILE A 49 -2.29 7.37 5.86
CA ILE A 49 -3.20 6.94 6.94
C ILE A 49 -4.65 7.13 6.52
N SER A 50 -5.55 6.28 6.99
CA SER A 50 -6.99 6.48 6.81
C SER A 50 -7.85 5.90 7.93
N THR A 51 -9.09 6.38 8.04
CA THR A 51 -10.12 5.84 8.94
C THR A 51 -11.07 4.84 8.26
N ARG A 52 -10.72 4.35 7.05
CA ARG A 52 -11.58 3.47 6.24
C ARG A 52 -11.42 1.95 6.47
N GLY A 53 -10.54 1.53 7.36
CA GLY A 53 -10.24 0.14 7.69
C GLY A 53 -11.07 -0.42 8.85
N ASN A 54 -10.90 -1.72 9.12
CA ASN A 54 -11.65 -2.42 10.17
C ASN A 54 -10.90 -2.50 11.51
N LYS A 55 -9.57 -2.38 11.51
CA LYS A 55 -8.71 -2.52 12.71
C LYS A 55 -7.45 -1.67 12.58
N PRO A 56 -7.04 -0.91 13.62
CA PRO A 56 -5.85 -0.08 13.57
C PRO A 56 -4.58 -0.88 13.31
N GLY A 57 -3.62 -0.26 12.63
CA GLY A 57 -2.34 -0.86 12.29
C GLY A 57 -2.06 -0.85 10.80
N ILE A 58 -1.08 -1.65 10.38
CA ILE A 58 -0.68 -1.75 8.97
C ILE A 58 -1.82 -2.40 8.17
N ASP A 59 -2.32 -1.68 7.18
CA ASP A 59 -3.27 -2.20 6.20
C ASP A 59 -2.53 -2.95 5.09
N HIS A 60 -1.58 -2.27 4.43
CA HIS A 60 -0.71 -2.85 3.42
C HIS A 60 0.64 -2.12 3.30
N LEU A 61 1.57 -2.77 2.62
CA LEU A 61 2.89 -2.24 2.26
C LEU A 61 2.94 -2.01 0.75
N GLY A 62 3.97 -1.31 0.27
CA GLY A 62 4.15 -1.20 -1.17
C GLY A 62 5.45 -0.53 -1.61
N ILE A 63 5.61 -0.46 -2.93
CA ILE A 63 6.68 0.27 -3.60
C ILE A 63 6.06 1.13 -4.70
N GLN A 64 6.20 2.45 -4.55
CA GLN A 64 5.86 3.39 -5.60
C GLN A 64 7.03 3.54 -6.57
N THR A 65 6.75 3.51 -7.87
CA THR A 65 7.71 3.77 -8.94
C THR A 65 7.43 5.11 -9.63
N ASP A 66 8.46 5.69 -10.24
CA ASP A 66 8.34 6.96 -10.95
C ASP A 66 7.86 6.78 -12.39
N ASP A 67 7.96 5.57 -12.94
CA ASP A 67 7.52 5.24 -14.29
C ASP A 67 7.07 3.78 -14.43
N ALA A 68 6.53 3.48 -15.62
CA ALA A 68 6.00 2.17 -15.99
C ALA A 68 7.09 1.11 -16.23
N GLU A 69 8.30 1.51 -16.65
CA GLU A 69 9.41 0.57 -16.86
C GLU A 69 9.88 -0.01 -15.53
N GLU A 70 10.05 0.86 -14.53
CA GLU A 70 10.33 0.47 -13.15
C GLU A 70 9.23 -0.43 -12.57
N LEU A 71 7.96 -0.15 -12.86
CA LEU A 71 6.82 -0.96 -12.42
C LEU A 71 6.85 -2.37 -13.06
N ALA A 72 7.13 -2.44 -14.36
CA ALA A 72 7.26 -3.70 -15.08
C ALA A 72 8.41 -4.57 -14.51
N VAL A 73 9.53 -3.95 -14.13
CA VAL A 73 10.63 -4.65 -13.45
C VAL A 73 10.19 -5.23 -12.10
N LEU A 74 9.39 -4.50 -11.32
CA LEU A 74 8.86 -5.01 -10.05
C LEU A 74 7.87 -6.17 -10.27
N LYS A 75 7.01 -6.07 -11.29
CA LYS A 75 6.08 -7.13 -11.67
C LYS A 75 6.80 -8.42 -12.03
N ALA A 76 7.83 -8.35 -12.87
CA ALA A 76 8.63 -9.52 -13.25
C ALA A 76 9.32 -10.18 -12.04
N ARG A 77 9.77 -9.38 -11.06
CA ARG A 77 10.36 -9.90 -9.81
C ARG A 77 9.33 -10.59 -8.92
N ALA A 78 8.13 -10.03 -8.84
CA ALA A 78 7.01 -10.62 -8.11
C ALA A 78 6.60 -11.97 -8.69
N GLU A 79 6.47 -12.06 -10.02
CA GLU A 79 6.18 -13.31 -10.73
C GLU A 79 7.28 -14.37 -10.50
N ALA A 80 8.55 -13.95 -10.52
CA ALA A 80 9.68 -14.83 -10.23
C ALA A 80 9.76 -15.29 -8.77
N ALA A 81 9.12 -14.58 -7.84
CA ALA A 81 9.08 -14.92 -6.42
C ALA A 81 7.97 -15.93 -6.06
N ASP A 82 7.31 -16.51 -7.06
CA ASP A 82 6.16 -17.44 -6.90
C ASP A 82 5.03 -16.84 -6.04
N MET A 83 4.91 -15.51 -6.05
CA MET A 83 3.84 -14.82 -5.35
C MET A 83 2.58 -14.83 -6.21
N THR A 84 1.43 -15.04 -5.58
CA THR A 84 0.14 -14.88 -6.27
C THR A 84 -0.03 -13.40 -6.65
N LEU A 85 0.12 -13.13 -7.94
CA LEU A 85 -0.06 -11.81 -8.52
C LEU A 85 -1.55 -11.56 -8.80
N LEU A 86 -2.09 -10.49 -8.23
CA LEU A 86 -3.37 -9.92 -8.65
C LEU A 86 -3.08 -8.65 -9.43
N ASP A 87 -3.09 -8.74 -10.75
CA ASP A 87 -2.88 -7.59 -11.62
C ASP A 87 -4.19 -6.79 -11.79
N GLU A 88 -4.19 -5.54 -11.34
CA GLU A 88 -5.34 -4.65 -11.47
C GLU A 88 -5.23 -3.71 -12.68
N GLY A 89 -4.04 -3.53 -13.25
CA GLY A 89 -3.81 -2.58 -14.34
C GLY A 89 -4.08 -1.13 -13.94
N THR A 90 -4.62 -0.32 -14.86
CA THR A 90 -5.03 1.06 -14.56
C THR A 90 -6.27 1.06 -13.66
N THR A 91 -6.13 1.67 -12.48
CA THR A 91 -7.16 1.72 -11.45
C THR A 91 -7.31 3.13 -10.88
N THR A 92 -8.32 3.31 -10.03
CA THR A 92 -8.44 4.49 -9.18
C THR A 92 -8.68 4.10 -7.73
N CYS A 93 -7.84 4.58 -6.83
CA CYS A 93 -7.94 4.30 -5.40
C CYS A 93 -7.17 5.33 -4.58
N CYS A 94 -7.57 5.53 -3.32
CA CYS A 94 -6.93 6.44 -2.37
C CYS A 94 -6.71 7.85 -2.98
N TYR A 95 -7.70 8.31 -3.76
CA TYR A 95 -7.71 9.57 -4.49
C TYR A 95 -6.66 9.75 -5.59
N ALA A 96 -6.07 8.66 -6.08
CA ALA A 96 -5.15 8.66 -7.20
C ALA A 96 -5.66 7.76 -8.34
N ARG A 97 -5.28 8.11 -9.56
CA ARG A 97 -5.26 7.20 -10.71
C ARG A 97 -3.86 6.62 -10.81
N SER A 98 -3.76 5.30 -10.86
CA SER A 98 -2.48 4.59 -10.86
C SER A 98 -2.55 3.37 -11.76
N GLU A 99 -1.40 2.94 -12.27
CA GLU A 99 -1.21 1.57 -12.70
C GLU A 99 -0.68 0.77 -11.52
N LYS A 100 -1.29 -0.39 -11.21
CA LYS A 100 -0.88 -1.17 -10.03
C LYS A 100 -1.07 -2.68 -10.20
N HIS A 101 -0.35 -3.41 -9.37
CA HIS A 101 -0.60 -4.82 -9.09
C HIS A 101 -0.37 -5.12 -7.62
N TRP A 102 -1.00 -6.20 -7.14
CA TRP A 102 -0.84 -6.68 -5.77
C TRP A 102 -0.13 -8.03 -5.74
N ILE A 103 0.65 -8.21 -4.68
CA ILE A 103 1.17 -9.51 -4.25
C ILE A 103 0.84 -9.73 -2.78
N THR A 104 0.74 -10.99 -2.39
CA THR A 104 0.62 -11.37 -0.98
C THR A 104 1.87 -12.16 -0.59
N ASP A 105 2.55 -11.74 0.47
CA ASP A 105 3.75 -12.43 0.95
C ASP A 105 3.41 -13.74 1.68
N PRO A 106 4.42 -14.57 2.02
CA PRO A 106 4.18 -15.84 2.71
C PRO A 106 3.52 -15.71 4.10
N GLN A 107 3.54 -14.52 4.71
CA GLN A 107 2.89 -14.20 5.98
C GLN A 107 1.47 -13.58 5.77
N GLY A 108 1.01 -13.54 4.53
CA GLY A 108 -0.28 -12.98 4.16
C GLY A 108 -0.31 -11.45 4.17
N VAL A 109 0.82 -10.75 4.22
CA VAL A 109 0.83 -9.27 4.13
C VAL A 109 0.56 -8.89 2.67
N ALA A 110 -0.36 -7.95 2.46
CA ALA A 110 -0.62 -7.39 1.14
C ALA A 110 0.45 -6.35 0.78
N TRP A 111 0.96 -6.45 -0.44
CA TRP A 111 1.94 -5.56 -1.01
C TRP A 111 1.42 -4.99 -2.33
N GLU A 112 1.47 -3.66 -2.47
CA GLU A 112 1.11 -2.93 -3.68
C GLU A 112 2.37 -2.46 -4.40
N HIS A 113 2.48 -2.70 -5.70
CA HIS A 113 3.41 -1.98 -6.55
C HIS A 113 2.62 -1.09 -7.50
N PHE A 114 2.99 0.19 -7.57
CA PHE A 114 2.20 1.13 -8.35
C PHE A 114 3.01 2.30 -8.90
N HIS A 115 2.49 2.85 -10.00
CA HIS A 115 2.90 4.11 -10.58
C HIS A 115 1.70 5.07 -10.59
N THR A 116 1.82 6.22 -9.92
CA THR A 116 0.75 7.23 -9.86
C THR A 116 0.73 8.07 -11.12
N LEU A 117 -0.40 8.05 -11.84
CA LEU A 117 -0.64 8.78 -13.09
C LEU A 117 -1.28 10.16 -12.86
N GLY A 118 -1.98 10.34 -11.73
CA GLY A 118 -2.61 11.61 -11.38
C GLY A 118 -3.51 11.54 -10.16
N ASN A 119 -4.02 12.70 -9.71
CA ASN A 119 -4.97 12.79 -8.61
C ASN A 119 -6.41 12.81 -9.14
N ILE A 120 -7.34 12.27 -8.35
CA ILE A 120 -8.79 12.36 -8.57
C ILE A 120 -9.47 12.96 -7.32
N PRO A 121 -10.66 13.59 -7.47
CA PRO A 121 -11.35 14.27 -6.35
C PRO A 121 -12.13 13.33 -5.44
N VAL A 122 -12.25 12.05 -5.81
CA VAL A 122 -13.00 11.03 -5.07
C VAL A 122 -12.07 9.91 -4.63
N PHE A 123 -12.45 9.16 -3.59
CA PHE A 123 -11.61 8.10 -3.05
C PHE A 123 -11.29 7.01 -4.08
N ASN A 124 -12.30 6.58 -4.84
CA ASN A 124 -12.20 5.73 -6.02
C ASN A 124 -13.26 6.17 -7.04
N GLU A 125 -13.00 6.00 -8.34
CA GLU A 125 -14.02 6.10 -9.38
C GLU A 125 -14.75 4.74 -9.45
N ALA A 126 -16.08 4.74 -9.56
CA ALA A 126 -16.86 3.51 -9.55
C ALA A 126 -16.74 2.71 -10.87
N ALA A 127 -16.42 1.41 -10.78
CA ALA A 127 -16.62 0.39 -11.83
C ALA A 127 -17.06 -0.95 -11.17
N PRO A 128 -17.76 -1.88 -11.88
CA PRO A 128 -18.85 -2.67 -11.32
C PRO A 128 -18.42 -3.67 -10.23
N ALA A 129 -19.12 -3.59 -9.10
CA ALA A 129 -19.29 -4.61 -8.05
C ALA A 129 -18.08 -5.52 -7.76
N ALA A 130 -17.07 -4.97 -7.08
CA ALA A 130 -16.24 -5.76 -6.17
C ALA A 130 -16.58 -5.34 -4.73
N THR A 131 -17.37 -6.16 -4.04
CA THR A 131 -17.57 -6.09 -2.59
C THR A 131 -16.27 -6.51 -1.90
N SER A 132 -15.32 -5.59 -1.73
CA SER A 132 -14.27 -5.72 -0.72
C SER A 132 -14.39 -4.57 0.27
N ALA A 133 -14.61 -4.91 1.53
CA ALA A 133 -14.63 -3.96 2.66
C ALA A 133 -13.22 -3.50 3.04
N ALA A 134 -12.34 -3.37 2.04
CA ALA A 134 -10.93 -3.11 2.20
C ALA A 134 -10.66 -1.65 1.84
N ALA A 135 -10.07 -0.93 2.78
CA ALA A 135 -9.99 0.53 2.78
C ALA A 135 -9.38 1.07 1.49
N CYS A 136 -8.33 0.45 0.95
CA CYS A 136 -7.62 0.88 -0.26
C CYS A 136 -7.65 -0.18 -1.38
N CYS A 137 -8.82 -0.79 -1.63
CA CYS A 137 -8.98 -1.85 -2.63
C CYS A 137 -7.99 -3.03 -2.43
N THR A 138 -7.52 -3.23 -1.20
CA THR A 138 -6.59 -4.30 -0.85
C THR A 138 -7.27 -5.66 -1.05
N PRO A 139 -6.60 -6.66 -1.66
CA PRO A 139 -7.14 -8.01 -1.70
C PRO A 139 -7.34 -8.56 -0.29
N VAL A 140 -8.37 -9.39 -0.12
CA VAL A 140 -8.65 -10.02 1.18
C VAL A 140 -7.46 -10.86 1.61
N ARG A 141 -6.90 -10.55 2.78
CA ARG A 141 -5.81 -11.30 3.39
C ARG A 141 -6.16 -12.78 3.47
N GLY A 142 -5.43 -13.61 2.72
CA GLY A 142 -5.48 -15.06 2.85
C GLY A 142 -5.08 -15.48 4.27
N LYS A 143 -5.60 -16.62 4.74
CA LYS A 143 -5.11 -17.20 6.00
C LYS A 143 -3.61 -17.48 5.85
N PRO A 144 -2.75 -17.09 6.81
CA PRO A 144 -1.33 -17.39 6.73
C PRO A 144 -1.16 -18.90 6.57
N VAL A 145 -0.54 -19.30 5.46
CA VAL A 145 -0.17 -20.70 5.25
C VAL A 145 1.07 -20.91 6.10
N GLY A 146 1.02 -21.86 7.04
CA GLY A 146 2.18 -22.24 7.83
C GLY A 146 3.27 -22.77 6.90
N VAL A 147 4.21 -21.93 6.49
CA VAL A 147 5.40 -22.38 5.78
C VAL A 147 6.22 -23.14 6.81
N ALA A 148 6.31 -24.47 6.63
CA ALA A 148 7.24 -25.28 7.38
C ALA A 148 8.67 -24.89 6.96
N VAL A 149 9.23 -23.91 7.68
CA VAL A 149 10.67 -23.63 7.59
C VAL A 149 11.35 -24.88 8.16
N LYS A 150 11.99 -25.68 7.30
CA LYS A 150 12.91 -26.72 7.78
C LYS A 150 13.90 -26.01 8.70
N PRO A 151 14.13 -26.49 9.94
CA PRO A 151 15.15 -25.88 10.78
C PRO A 151 16.48 -26.01 10.04
N ALA A 152 16.99 -24.88 9.53
CA ALA A 152 18.41 -24.79 9.27
C ALA A 152 19.08 -25.02 10.61
N SER A 153 19.94 -26.03 10.67
CA SER A 153 20.75 -26.40 11.82
C SER A 153 21.20 -25.15 12.57
N SER A 154 20.96 -25.13 13.88
CA SER A 154 21.48 -24.10 14.78
C SER A 154 22.95 -23.85 14.49
N CYS A 155 23.30 -22.62 14.11
CA CYS A 155 24.64 -22.12 14.33
C CYS A 155 24.63 -21.37 15.66
N CYS A 156 25.60 -21.73 16.50
CA CYS A 156 25.86 -21.24 17.85
C CYS A 156 26.01 -19.72 17.95
#